data_AF-A0A166HRH2-F1
#
_entry.id   AF-A0A166HRH2-F1
#
_cell.length_a   1.000
_cell.length_b   1.000
_cell.length_c   1.000
_cell.angle_alpha   90.00
_cell.angle_beta   90.00
_cell.angle_gamma   90.00
#
_symmetry.space_group_name_H-M   'P 1'
#
loop_
_entity.id
_entity.type
_entity.pdbx_description
1 polymer ?
#
loop_
_entity_poly.entity_id
_entity_poly.type
_entity_poly.pdbx_seq_one_letter_code
_entity_poly.pdbx_strand_id
1 'polypeptide(L)'
;ALRIEWAKCRARAARYHEEMRWLKEEMRRVLQFGDWKEDWWRDRLPMRVDEDTALMEGLSAYSLEHADTESRFRQMLEGKWAGILKRAQVVLDDLALPLYADTPVEAPLVVDIEFDLEDEDDINGGN
;
A
#
# COMPACT_ATOMS: atom_id res chain seq x y z
N ALA A 1 -12.76 30.56 4.05
CA ALA A 1 -12.68 29.20 4.65
C ALA A 1 -12.49 28.09 3.61
N LEU A 2 -13.34 28.00 2.57
CA LEU A 2 -13.37 26.88 1.60
C LEU A 2 -12.04 26.55 0.89
N ARG A 3 -11.29 27.56 0.41
CA ARG A 3 -10.01 27.35 -0.28
C ARG A 3 -8.95 26.66 0.60
N ILE A 4 -8.95 26.96 1.90
CA ILE A 4 -8.02 26.36 2.88
C ILE A 4 -8.37 24.89 3.09
N GLU A 5 -9.66 24.58 3.27
CA GLU A 5 -10.11 23.19 3.43
C GLU A 5 -9.87 22.37 2.16
N TRP A 6 -10.10 22.94 0.98
CA TRP A 6 -9.74 22.30 -0.29
C TRP A 6 -8.24 21.99 -0.39
N ALA A 7 -7.37 22.96 -0.06
CA ALA A 7 -5.92 22.77 -0.11
C ALA A 7 -5.46 21.66 0.87
N LYS A 8 -6.05 21.61 2.08
CA LYS A 8 -5.78 20.55 3.05
C LYS A 8 -6.20 19.17 2.52
N CYS A 9 -7.42 19.06 1.97
CA CYS A 9 -7.92 17.81 1.40
C CYS A 9 -7.05 17.34 0.23
N ARG A 10 -6.64 18.26 -0.66
CA ARG A 10 -5.74 17.96 -1.79
C ARG A 10 -4.38 17.47 -1.31
N ALA A 11 -3.79 18.11 -0.30
CA ALA A 11 -2.51 17.69 0.26
C ALA A 11 -2.59 16.29 0.90
N ARG A 12 -3.69 15.98 1.60
CA ARG A 12 -3.92 14.63 2.14
C ARG A 12 -4.08 13.59 1.03
N ALA A 13 -4.84 13.88 -0.02
CA ALA A 13 -5.00 12.98 -1.16
C ALA A 13 -3.67 12.70 -1.87
N ALA A 14 -2.85 13.73 -2.09
CA ALA A 14 -1.52 13.58 -2.69
C ALA A 14 -0.58 12.71 -1.83
N ARG A 15 -0.54 12.93 -0.51
CA ARG A 15 0.23 12.10 0.42
C ARG A 15 -0.26 10.66 0.42
N TYR A 16 -1.57 10.46 0.50
CA TYR A 16 -2.16 9.12 0.53
C TYR A 16 -1.87 8.34 -0.77
N HIS A 17 -1.94 9.01 -1.92
CA HIS A 17 -1.54 8.44 -3.21
C HIS A 17 -0.06 7.98 -3.22
N GLU A 18 0.84 8.77 -2.62
CA GLU A 18 2.25 8.39 -2.47
C GLU A 18 2.42 7.17 -1.56
N GLU A 19 1.82 7.20 -0.36
CA GLU A 19 1.87 6.10 0.61
C GLU A 19 1.35 4.79 0.02
N MET A 20 0.24 4.82 -0.72
CA MET A 20 -0.29 3.64 -1.40
C MET A 20 0.66 3.08 -2.45
N ARG A 21 1.33 3.94 -3.22
CA ARG A 21 2.33 3.52 -4.21
C ARG A 21 3.53 2.86 -3.53
N TRP A 22 4.00 3.44 -2.43
CA TRP A 22 5.12 2.90 -1.65
C TRP A 22 4.75 1.55 -1.02
N LEU A 23 3.55 1.44 -0.43
CA LEU A 23 3.09 0.18 0.16
C LEU A 23 3.01 -0.95 -0.88
N LYS A 24 2.51 -0.65 -2.08
CA LYS A 24 2.47 -1.61 -3.19
C LYS A 24 3.88 -2.09 -3.57
N GLU A 25 4.82 -1.15 -3.66
CA GLU A 25 6.22 -1.48 -3.98
C GLU A 25 6.87 -2.28 -2.85
N GLU A 26 6.60 -1.96 -1.59
CA GLU A 26 7.12 -2.70 -0.45
C GLU A 26 6.58 -4.13 -0.42
N MET A 27 5.27 -4.33 -0.66
CA MET A 27 4.69 -5.66 -0.83
C MET A 27 5.41 -6.45 -1.92
N ARG A 28 5.68 -5.83 -3.08
CA ARG A 28 6.43 -6.47 -4.17
C ARG A 28 7.85 -6.87 -3.72
N ARG A 29 8.55 -5.98 -3.01
CA ARG A 29 9.91 -6.23 -2.49
C ARG A 29 9.95 -7.36 -1.47
N VAL A 30 8.97 -7.44 -0.57
CA VAL A 30 8.89 -8.53 0.42
C VAL A 30 8.71 -9.87 -0.27
N LEU A 31 7.87 -9.97 -1.31
CA LEU A 31 7.74 -11.21 -2.07
C LEU A 31 9.04 -11.58 -2.78
N GLN A 32 9.69 -10.61 -3.42
CA GLN A 32 10.98 -10.81 -4.11
C GLN A 32 12.11 -11.19 -3.13
N PHE A 33 12.08 -10.66 -1.91
CA PHE A 33 13.01 -11.07 -0.86
C PHE A 33 12.80 -12.54 -0.47
N GLY A 34 11.55 -12.99 -0.36
CA GLY A 34 11.23 -14.40 -0.12
C GLY A 34 11.77 -15.32 -1.21
N ASP A 35 11.61 -14.95 -2.50
CA ASP A 35 12.21 -15.68 -3.63
C ASP A 35 13.73 -15.78 -3.50
N TRP A 36 14.39 -14.64 -3.32
CA TRP A 36 15.84 -14.60 -3.15
C TRP A 36 16.31 -15.42 -1.94
N LYS A 37 15.54 -15.42 -0.85
CA LYS A 37 15.90 -16.13 0.38
C LYS A 37 15.72 -17.64 0.23
N GLU A 38 14.69 -18.08 -0.48
CA GLU A 38 14.51 -19.48 -0.89
C GLU A 38 15.74 -19.96 -1.68
N ASP A 39 16.12 -19.22 -2.73
CA ASP A 39 17.29 -19.56 -3.56
C ASP A 39 18.58 -19.57 -2.73
N TRP A 40 18.75 -18.59 -1.84
CA TRP A 40 19.90 -18.52 -0.94
C TRP A 40 20.05 -19.77 -0.05
N TRP A 41 18.93 -20.34 0.42
CA TRP A 41 18.95 -21.59 1.19
C TRP A 41 19.31 -22.79 0.32
N ARG A 42 18.80 -22.85 -0.92
CA ARG A 42 19.13 -23.92 -1.88
C ARG A 42 20.61 -23.90 -2.28
N ASP A 43 21.18 -22.72 -2.48
CA ASP A 43 22.60 -22.52 -2.82
C ASP A 43 23.53 -22.88 -1.66
N ARG A 44 23.01 -23.01 -0.43
CA ARG A 44 23.79 -23.39 0.75
C ARG A 44 24.12 -24.88 0.79
N LEU A 45 23.32 -25.72 0.12
CA LEU A 45 23.47 -27.18 0.08
C LEU A 45 24.89 -27.64 -0.31
N PRO A 46 25.50 -27.14 -1.41
CA PRO A 46 26.84 -27.57 -1.83
C PRO A 46 28.00 -26.90 -1.06
N MET A 47 27.75 -25.92 -0.18
CA MET A 47 28.83 -25.08 0.37
C MET A 47 29.62 -25.72 1.52
N ARG A 48 29.09 -26.76 2.18
CA ARG A 48 29.77 -27.46 3.27
C ARG A 48 29.90 -28.94 2.94
N VAL A 49 31.08 -29.32 2.45
CA VAL A 49 31.47 -30.71 2.25
C VAL A 49 32.19 -31.16 3.52
N ASP A 50 31.69 -32.24 4.12
CA ASP A 50 32.22 -32.84 5.35
C ASP A 50 32.36 -34.36 5.15
N GLU A 51 33.25 -35.02 5.89
CA GLU A 51 33.45 -36.47 5.76
C GLU A 51 32.30 -37.26 6.42
N ASP A 52 31.60 -36.63 7.37
CA ASP A 52 30.43 -37.21 8.04
C ASP A 52 29.17 -37.11 7.15
N THR A 53 28.78 -38.25 6.60
CA THR A 53 27.60 -38.36 5.74
C THR A 53 26.29 -38.04 6.46
N ALA A 54 26.17 -38.36 7.75
CA ALA A 54 24.95 -38.08 8.52
C ALA A 54 24.82 -36.57 8.77
N LEU A 55 25.93 -35.89 9.02
CA LEU A 55 25.95 -34.44 9.13
C LEU A 55 25.57 -33.76 7.80
N MET A 56 26.08 -34.25 6.67
CA MET A 56 25.73 -33.72 5.35
C MET A 56 24.23 -33.88 5.05
N GLU A 57 23.66 -35.04 5.36
CA GLU A 57 22.22 -35.29 5.20
C GLU A 57 21.39 -34.32 6.06
N GLY A 58 21.76 -34.13 7.33
CA GLY A 58 21.09 -33.21 8.23
C GLY A 58 21.15 -31.75 7.77
N LEU A 59 22.32 -31.28 7.29
CA LEU A 59 22.47 -29.94 6.73
C LEU A 59 21.64 -29.74 5.46
N SER A 60 21.54 -30.78 4.63
CA SER A 60 20.70 -30.77 3.45
C SER A 60 19.23 -30.66 3.80
N ALA A 61 18.75 -31.51 4.71
CA ALA A 61 17.37 -31.49 5.19
C ALA A 61 17.00 -30.13 5.79
N TYR A 62 17.86 -29.58 6.65
CA TYR A 62 17.66 -28.28 7.29
C TYR A 62 17.54 -27.14 6.26
N SER A 63 18.46 -27.08 5.29
CA SER A 63 18.46 -26.02 4.28
C SER A 63 17.22 -26.11 3.37
N LEU A 64 16.81 -27.33 3.00
CA LEU A 64 15.59 -27.56 2.21
C LEU A 64 14.32 -27.20 2.96
N GLU A 65 14.23 -27.52 4.26
CA GLU A 65 13.09 -27.14 5.11
C GLU A 65 12.96 -25.62 5.23
N HIS A 66 14.09 -24.93 5.36
CA HIS A 66 14.10 -23.47 5.37
C HIS A 66 13.71 -22.86 4.02
N ALA A 67 14.18 -23.43 2.90
CA ALA A 67 13.74 -23.01 1.57
C ALA A 67 12.21 -23.18 1.40
N ASP A 68 11.65 -24.33 1.81
CA ASP A 68 10.20 -24.56 1.77
C ASP A 68 9.43 -23.57 2.67
N THR A 69 9.97 -23.27 3.85
CA THR A 69 9.37 -22.30 4.78
C THR A 69 9.25 -20.92 4.16
N GLU A 70 10.32 -20.41 3.53
CA GLU A 70 10.30 -19.12 2.83
C GLU A 70 9.30 -19.13 1.67
N SER A 71 9.27 -20.23 0.90
CA SER A 71 8.32 -20.40 -0.21
C SER A 71 6.86 -20.36 0.26
N ARG A 72 6.53 -21.06 1.34
CA ARG A 72 5.19 -21.08 1.93
C ARG A 72 4.80 -19.74 2.53
N PHE A 73 5.74 -19.05 3.17
CA PHE A 73 5.50 -17.71 3.71
C PHE A 73 5.19 -16.71 2.60
N ARG A 74 5.97 -16.73 1.51
CA ARG A 74 5.73 -15.92 0.30
C ARG A 74 4.36 -16.20 -0.31
N GLN A 75 4.01 -17.46 -0.55
CA GLN A 75 2.71 -17.84 -1.11
C GLN A 75 1.54 -17.38 -0.22
N MET A 76 1.68 -17.50 1.10
CA MET A 76 0.68 -16.99 2.05
C MET A 76 0.52 -15.48 1.94
N LEU A 77 1.63 -14.72 1.89
CA LEU A 77 1.59 -13.28 1.74
C LEU A 77 0.97 -12.86 0.41
N GLU A 78 1.37 -13.50 -0.68
CA GLU A 78 0.81 -13.27 -2.02
C GLU A 78 -0.71 -13.47 -2.02
N GLY A 79 -1.20 -14.57 -1.44
CA GLY A 79 -2.64 -14.83 -1.32
C GLY A 79 -3.36 -13.77 -0.47
N LYS A 80 -2.77 -13.35 0.66
CA LYS A 80 -3.34 -12.27 1.50
C LYS A 80 -3.35 -10.92 0.80
N TRP A 81 -2.31 -10.62 0.02
CA TRP A 81 -2.13 -9.32 -0.61
C TRP A 81 -2.84 -9.18 -1.95
N ALA A 82 -3.11 -10.27 -2.68
CA ALA A 82 -3.78 -10.21 -3.98
C ALA A 82 -5.08 -9.38 -3.96
N GLY A 83 -5.95 -9.62 -2.99
CA GLY A 83 -7.20 -8.87 -2.84
C GLY A 83 -7.00 -7.41 -2.42
N ILE A 84 -5.97 -7.13 -1.60
CA ILE A 84 -5.64 -5.78 -1.15
C ILE A 84 -5.08 -4.96 -2.31
N LEU A 85 -4.12 -5.52 -3.05
CA LEU A 85 -3.50 -4.90 -4.21
C LEU A 85 -4.52 -4.61 -5.31
N LYS A 86 -5.47 -5.51 -5.56
CA LYS A 86 -6.56 -5.29 -6.52
C LYS A 86 -7.41 -4.08 -6.15
N ARG A 87 -7.80 -3.94 -4.88
CA ARG A 87 -8.58 -2.78 -4.40
C ARG A 87 -7.75 -1.50 -4.39
N ALA A 88 -6.50 -1.59 -3.94
CA ALA A 88 -5.58 -0.46 -3.92
C ALA A 88 -5.33 0.08 -5.33
N GLN A 89 -5.25 -0.79 -6.35
CA GLN A 89 -5.06 -0.36 -7.73
C GLN A 89 -6.23 0.50 -8.23
N VAL A 90 -7.48 0.14 -7.93
CA VAL A 90 -8.65 0.95 -8.30
C VAL A 90 -8.56 2.37 -7.72
N VAL A 91 -8.17 2.49 -6.45
CA VAL A 91 -8.02 3.79 -5.79
C VAL A 91 -6.82 4.56 -6.34
N LEU A 92 -5.70 3.88 -6.61
CA LEU A 92 -4.52 4.50 -7.22
C LEU A 92 -4.84 5.04 -8.62
N ASP A 93 -5.59 4.30 -9.42
CA ASP A 93 -6.01 4.72 -10.77
C ASP A 93 -6.94 5.94 -10.69
N ASP A 94 -7.90 5.96 -9.77
CA ASP A 94 -8.79 7.09 -9.53
C ASP A 94 -8.02 8.34 -9.08
N LEU A 95 -7.07 8.20 -8.14
CA LEU A 95 -6.22 9.29 -7.67
C LEU A 95 -5.19 9.77 -8.70
N ALA A 96 -4.87 8.94 -9.71
CA ALA A 96 -3.98 9.30 -10.80
C ALA A 96 -4.69 10.08 -11.92
N LEU A 97 -6.03 10.08 -11.96
CA LEU A 97 -6.77 10.91 -12.89
C LEU A 97 -6.52 12.39 -12.57
N PRO A 98 -6.38 13.26 -13.59
CA PRO A 98 -6.32 14.68 -13.36
C PRO A 98 -7.64 15.12 -12.70
N LEU A 99 -7.57 15.53 -11.42
CA LEU A 99 -8.71 16.06 -10.66
C LEU A 99 -9.35 17.29 -11.33
N TYR A 100 -8.63 17.91 -12.26
CA TYR A 100 -9.02 19.06 -13.06
C TYR A 100 -8.26 18.94 -14.38
N ALA A 101 -8.95 19.03 -15.52
CA ALA A 101 -8.26 19.36 -16.76
C ALA A 101 -7.72 20.78 -16.56
N ASP A 102 -6.41 21.00 -16.69
CA ASP A 102 -5.79 22.33 -16.72
C ASP A 102 -6.24 23.13 -17.97
N THR A 103 -7.51 23.06 -18.34
CA THR A 103 -8.15 24.03 -19.19
C THR A 103 -8.23 25.33 -18.38
N PRO A 104 -7.50 26.37 -18.79
CA PRO A 104 -7.66 27.68 -18.17
C PRO A 104 -9.11 28.11 -18.42
N VAL A 105 -9.89 28.25 -17.36
CA VAL A 105 -11.22 28.87 -17.47
C VAL A 105 -10.95 30.34 -17.76
N GLU A 106 -11.36 30.81 -18.95
CA GLU A 106 -11.09 32.17 -19.45
C GLU A 106 -11.55 33.29 -18.49
N ALA A 107 -12.49 32.99 -17.59
CA ALA A 107 -12.90 33.86 -16.50
C ALA A 107 -13.18 33.03 -15.23
N PRO A 108 -12.58 33.34 -14.07
CA PRO A 108 -12.86 32.61 -12.84
C PRO A 108 -14.35 32.75 -12.50
N LEU A 109 -15.07 31.64 -12.51
CA LEU A 109 -16.45 31.57 -12.02
C LEU A 109 -16.44 31.88 -10.52
N VAL A 110 -16.84 33.10 -10.16
CA VAL A 110 -17.08 33.48 -8.76
C VAL A 110 -18.45 32.93 -8.40
N VAL A 111 -18.47 31.78 -7.72
CA VAL A 111 -19.68 31.24 -7.12
C VAL A 111 -19.76 31.78 -5.70
N ASP A 112 -20.60 32.78 -5.50
CA ASP A 112 -20.99 33.23 -4.17
C ASP A 112 -21.95 32.19 -3.59
N ILE A 113 -21.43 31.38 -2.66
CA ILE A 113 -22.25 30.44 -1.90
C ILE A 113 -22.77 31.19 -0.69
N GLU A 114 -24.00 31.68 -0.77
CA GLU A 114 -24.74 32.15 0.40
C GLU A 114 -25.06 30.93 1.27
N PHE A 115 -24.49 30.91 2.48
CA PHE A 115 -24.88 29.96 3.51
C PHE A 115 -26.08 30.57 4.22
N ASP A 116 -27.28 30.05 3.94
CA ASP A 116 -28.44 30.30 4.79
C ASP A 116 -28.17 29.63 6.14
N LEU A 117 -27.59 30.40 7.05
CA LEU A 117 -27.62 30.08 8.47
C LEU A 117 -29.04 30.38 8.92
N GLU A 118 -29.90 29.37 8.92
CA GLU A 118 -31.15 29.43 9.67
C GLU A 118 -30.76 29.71 11.13
N ASP A 119 -31.07 30.92 11.60
CA ASP A 119 -30.89 31.30 12.99
C ASP A 119 -31.68 30.30 13.86
N GLU A 120 -30.97 29.56 14.72
CA GLU A 120 -31.59 28.83 15.82
C GLU A 120 -32.27 29.87 16.73
N ASP A 121 -33.54 30.18 16.47
CA ASP A 121 -34.36 31.01 17.33
C ASP A 121 -34.51 30.31 18.69
N ASP A 122 -33.90 30.97 19.69
CA ASP A 122 -34.06 30.80 21.13
C ASP A 122 -35.41 30.19 21.55
N ILE A 123 -35.42 28.89 21.88
CA ILE A 123 -36.47 28.33 22.73
C ILE A 123 -36.18 28.76 24.17
N ASN A 124 -36.51 30.00 24.52
CA ASN A 124 -36.73 30.35 25.92
C ASN A 124 -37.68 31.55 26.11
N GLY A 125 -38.83 31.30 26.74
CA GLY A 125 -39.49 32.32 27.57
C GLY A 125 -40.97 32.61 27.31
N GLY A 126 -41.84 31.88 28.03
CA GLY A 126 -43.00 32.46 28.72
C GLY A 126 -44.31 32.65 27.94
N ASN A 127 -45.34 31.88 28.30
CA ASN A 127 -46.29 32.27 29.36
C ASN A 127 -47.11 31.05 29.81
#